data_AF-A0A3D2Z9P5-F1
#
_entry.id   AF-A0A3D2Z9P5-F1
#
_cell.length_a   1.000
_cell.length_b   1.000
_cell.length_c   1.000
_cell.angle_alpha   90.00
_cell.angle_beta   90.00
_cell.angle_gamma   90.00
#
_symmetry.space_group_name_H-M   'P 1'
#
loop_
_entity.id
_entity.type
_entity.pdbx_description
1 polymer ?
#
loop_
_entity_poly.entity_id
_entity_poly.type
_entity_poly.pdbx_seq_one_letter_code
_entity_poly.pdbx_strand_id
1 'polypeptide(L)'
;MVVLVSEVELFLPEAQSLKQKRSVLTSLKERLHNRFNVSVAEVDHNDLWQRSTLAVAVVSNAGEHADQVIDKVVRFIESDGRAQLIDFSVEER
;
A
#
# COMPACT_ATOMS: atom_id res chain seq x y z
N MET A 1 -1.02 -22.77 -2.84
CA MET A 1 -0.84 -21.42 -3.41
C MET A 1 -1.93 -20.56 -2.82
N VAL A 2 -1.57 -19.46 -2.20
CA VAL A 2 -2.49 -18.46 -1.63
C VAL A 2 -2.25 -17.13 -2.33
N VAL A 3 -3.31 -16.33 -2.45
CA VAL A 3 -3.21 -14.94 -2.87
C VAL A 3 -3.77 -14.09 -1.74
N LEU A 4 -2.95 -13.23 -1.16
CA LEU A 4 -3.45 -12.24 -0.20
C LEU A 4 -3.52 -10.88 -0.87
N VAL A 5 -4.60 -10.17 -0.59
CA VAL A 5 -4.79 -8.78 -0.98
C VAL A 5 -5.01 -7.96 0.28
N SER A 6 -4.24 -6.89 0.45
CA SER A 6 -4.45 -5.92 1.52
C SER A 6 -4.84 -4.58 0.93
N GLU A 7 -5.94 -4.01 1.41
CA GLU A 7 -6.31 -2.63 1.13
C GLU A 7 -5.82 -1.74 2.27
N VAL A 8 -5.08 -0.70 1.92
CA VAL A 8 -4.40 0.19 2.87
C VAL A 8 -4.87 1.61 2.60
N GLU A 9 -5.62 2.19 3.54
CA GLU A 9 -6.09 3.57 3.44
C GLU A 9 -5.05 4.52 4.03
N LEU A 10 -4.74 5.59 3.29
CA LEU A 10 -3.67 6.53 3.58
C LEU A 10 -4.19 7.96 3.63
N PHE A 11 -3.70 8.73 4.61
CA PHE A 11 -3.80 10.18 4.67
C PHE A 11 -2.47 10.82 4.27
N LEU A 12 -2.50 11.80 3.36
CA LEU A 12 -1.30 12.52 2.88
C LEU A 12 -1.35 13.98 3.35
N PRO A 13 -0.93 14.29 4.59
CA PRO A 13 -1.15 15.61 5.20
C PRO A 13 -0.54 16.76 4.39
N GLU A 14 0.63 16.55 3.80
CA GLU A 14 1.38 17.57 3.06
C GLU A 14 0.93 17.75 1.60
N ALA A 15 0.08 16.86 1.08
CA ALA A 15 -0.39 16.95 -0.30
C ALA A 15 -1.45 18.06 -0.46
N GLN A 16 -1.17 19.01 -1.36
CA GLN A 16 -2.04 20.14 -1.72
C GLN A 16 -2.52 20.09 -3.18
N SER A 17 -2.28 18.97 -3.87
CA SER A 17 -2.75 18.75 -5.24
C SER A 17 -2.73 17.28 -5.62
N LEU A 18 -3.53 16.89 -6.62
CA LEU A 18 -3.48 15.53 -7.18
C LEU A 18 -2.10 15.17 -7.73
N LYS A 19 -1.37 16.15 -8.26
CA LYS A 19 0.00 15.95 -8.76
C LYS A 19 0.96 15.58 -7.63
N GLN A 20 0.90 16.28 -6.50
CA GLN A 20 1.71 15.95 -5.32
C GLN A 20 1.37 14.57 -4.76
N LYS A 21 0.07 14.24 -4.63
CA LYS A 21 -0.36 12.88 -4.26
C LYS A 21 0.29 11.83 -5.15
N ARG A 22 0.14 11.98 -6.48
CA ARG A 22 0.72 11.04 -7.45
C ARG A 22 2.24 10.90 -7.27
N SER A 23 2.95 11.99 -7.00
CA SER A 23 4.40 11.94 -6.75
C SER A 23 4.75 11.10 -5.52
N VAL A 24 4.01 11.27 -4.40
CA VAL A 24 4.23 10.48 -3.17
C VAL A 24 3.90 9.02 -3.40
N LEU A 25 2.72 8.73 -3.98
CA LEU A 25 2.25 7.37 -4.21
C LEU A 25 3.14 6.61 -5.21
N THR A 26 3.61 7.24 -6.29
CA THR A 26 4.54 6.59 -7.23
C THR A 26 5.81 6.16 -6.51
N SER A 27 6.43 7.05 -5.74
CA SER A 27 7.64 6.73 -4.96
C SER A 27 7.39 5.59 -3.96
N LEU A 28 6.26 5.61 -3.25
CA LEU A 28 5.91 4.56 -2.28
C LEU A 28 5.68 3.21 -2.99
N LYS A 29 4.90 3.20 -4.07
CA LYS A 29 4.58 1.99 -4.85
C LYS A 29 5.83 1.33 -5.43
N GLU A 30 6.73 2.12 -6.02
CA GLU A 30 7.99 1.60 -6.57
C GLU A 30 8.86 0.96 -5.48
N ARG A 31 8.97 1.61 -4.31
CA ARG A 31 9.73 1.07 -3.18
C ARG A 31 9.13 -0.21 -2.63
N LEU A 32 7.79 -0.29 -2.55
CA LEU A 32 7.07 -1.49 -2.13
C LEU A 32 7.32 -2.65 -3.09
N HIS A 33 7.09 -2.43 -4.38
CA HIS A 33 7.30 -3.42 -5.44
C HIS A 33 8.75 -3.94 -5.42
N ASN A 34 9.73 -3.03 -5.40
CA ASN A 34 11.15 -3.41 -5.48
C ASN A 34 11.67 -4.12 -4.23
N ARG A 35 11.13 -3.82 -3.04
CA ARG A 35 11.61 -4.39 -1.78
C ARG A 35 10.94 -5.72 -1.42
N PHE A 36 9.66 -5.87 -1.74
CA PHE A 36 8.85 -6.99 -1.25
C PHE A 36 8.33 -7.92 -2.35
N ASN A 37 8.59 -7.60 -3.63
CA ASN A 37 8.09 -8.36 -4.78
C ASN A 37 6.54 -8.50 -4.75
N VAL A 38 5.87 -7.40 -4.40
CA VAL A 38 4.41 -7.31 -4.33
C VAL A 38 3.86 -6.49 -5.49
N SER A 39 2.65 -6.81 -5.93
CA SER A 39 1.89 -5.94 -6.83
C SER A 39 1.20 -4.86 -6.01
N VAL A 40 1.26 -3.60 -6.44
CA VAL A 40 0.63 -2.49 -5.72
C VAL A 40 -0.02 -1.48 -6.66
N ALA A 41 -1.24 -1.06 -6.36
CA ALA A 41 -1.99 -0.08 -7.14
C ALA A 41 -2.82 0.85 -6.23
N GLU A 42 -3.10 2.06 -6.71
CA GLU A 42 -4.13 2.90 -6.10
C GLU A 42 -5.49 2.43 -6.63
N VAL A 43 -6.43 2.13 -5.73
CA VAL A 43 -7.72 1.52 -6.07
C VAL A 43 -8.92 2.38 -5.68
N ASP A 44 -8.74 3.34 -4.76
CA ASP A 44 -9.80 4.27 -4.36
C ASP A 44 -9.25 5.64 -3.96
N HIS A 45 -10.14 6.61 -3.75
CA HIS A 45 -9.86 8.01 -3.41
C HIS A 45 -9.04 8.75 -4.47
N ASN A 46 -9.16 8.34 -5.74
CA ASN A 46 -8.41 8.90 -6.87
C ASN A 46 -8.58 10.42 -7.03
N ASP A 47 -9.76 10.94 -6.72
CA ASP A 47 -10.11 12.37 -6.85
C ASP A 47 -9.81 13.21 -5.59
N LEU A 48 -9.36 12.58 -4.50
CA LEU A 48 -8.90 13.27 -3.29
C LEU A 48 -7.37 13.36 -3.31
N TRP A 49 -6.81 14.52 -3.01
CA TRP A 49 -5.34 14.67 -2.92
C TRP A 49 -4.77 14.26 -1.57
N GLN A 50 -5.60 14.27 -0.52
CA GLN A 50 -5.21 14.00 0.86
C GLN A 50 -5.58 12.60 1.34
N ARG A 51 -6.31 11.84 0.51
CA ARG A 51 -6.60 10.42 0.75
C ARG A 51 -6.21 9.57 -0.44
N SER A 52 -5.86 8.31 -0.17
CA SER A 52 -5.64 7.28 -1.17
C SER A 52 -5.89 5.92 -0.56
N THR A 53 -6.42 4.97 -1.33
CA THR A 53 -6.41 3.56 -0.94
C THR A 53 -5.47 2.80 -1.87
N LEU A 54 -4.47 2.13 -1.29
CA LEU A 54 -3.58 1.24 -2.01
C LEU A 54 -4.02 -0.21 -1.84
N ALA A 55 -4.15 -0.96 -2.92
CA ALA A 55 -4.23 -2.41 -2.87
C ALA A 55 -2.83 -3.00 -3.05
N VAL A 56 -2.45 -3.93 -2.19
CA VAL A 56 -1.20 -4.70 -2.24
C VAL A 56 -1.55 -6.17 -2.37
N ALA A 57 -1.03 -6.83 -3.40
CA ALA A 57 -1.25 -8.26 -3.63
C ALA A 57 0.06 -9.05 -3.56
N VAL A 58 0.02 -10.21 -2.90
CA VAL A 58 1.12 -11.17 -2.81
C VAL A 58 0.63 -12.57 -3.14
N VAL A 59 1.44 -13.32 -3.91
CA VAL A 59 1.20 -14.73 -4.22
C VAL A 59 2.30 -15.57 -3.59
N SER A 60 1.93 -16.61 -2.86
CA SER A 60 2.88 -17.45 -2.14
C SER A 60 2.45 -18.92 -2.14
N ASN A 61 3.41 -19.83 -1.97
CA ASN A 61 3.13 -21.25 -1.74
C ASN A 61 2.85 -21.57 -0.26
N ALA A 62 3.10 -20.62 0.66
CA ALA A 62 2.85 -20.74 2.09
C ALA A 62 2.11 -19.52 2.62
N GLY A 63 1.00 -19.74 3.35
CA GLY A 63 0.18 -18.69 3.98
C GLY A 63 0.98 -17.80 4.91
N GLU A 64 1.70 -18.40 5.85
CA GLU A 64 2.55 -17.67 6.80
C GLU A 64 3.56 -16.74 6.13
N HIS A 65 4.10 -17.12 4.97
CA HIS A 65 5.01 -16.26 4.21
C HIS A 65 4.29 -15.05 3.62
N ALA A 66 3.07 -15.24 3.09
CA ALA A 66 2.26 -14.16 2.56
C ALA A 66 1.87 -13.17 3.67
N ASP A 67 1.43 -13.67 4.83
CA ASP A 67 1.11 -12.84 6.00
C ASP A 67 2.32 -12.02 6.45
N GLN A 68 3.48 -12.66 6.58
CA GLN A 68 4.74 -11.97 6.93
C GLN A 68 5.14 -10.88 5.92
N VAL A 69 4.83 -11.07 4.63
CA VAL A 69 5.11 -10.06 3.60
C VAL A 69 4.15 -8.88 3.76
N ILE A 70 2.85 -9.12 3.94
CA ILE A 70 1.85 -8.07 4.18
C ILE A 70 2.19 -7.27 5.44
N ASP A 71 2.53 -7.92 6.55
CA ASP A 71 2.94 -7.27 7.79
C ASP A 71 4.15 -6.34 7.58
N LYS A 72 5.15 -6.78 6.81
CA LYS A 72 6.33 -5.96 6.49
C LYS A 72 5.98 -4.79 5.59
N VAL A 73 5.04 -4.96 4.66
CA VAL A 73 4.54 -3.89 3.79
C VAL A 73 3.82 -2.82 4.61
N VAL A 74 2.88 -3.20 5.48
CA VAL A 74 2.13 -2.26 6.33
C VAL A 74 3.08 -1.46 7.21
N ARG A 75 4.01 -2.13 7.91
CA ARG A 75 5.02 -1.45 8.73
C ARG A 75 5.93 -0.53 7.92
N PHE A 76 6.24 -0.89 6.68
CA PHE A 76 7.04 -0.05 5.80
C PHE A 76 6.30 1.23 5.42
N ILE A 77 5.00 1.13 5.11
CA ILE A 77 4.15 2.27 4.81
C ILE A 77 4.06 3.20 6.02
N GLU A 78 3.82 2.66 7.22
CA GLU A 78 3.81 3.45 8.47
C GLU A 78 5.12 4.21 8.70
N SER A 79 6.25 3.62 8.30
CA SER A 79 7.58 4.24 8.46
C SER A 79 7.95 5.29 7.39
N ASP A 80 7.15 5.46 6.33
CA ASP A 80 7.49 6.37 5.22
C ASP A 80 7.42 7.86 5.62
N GLY A 81 6.57 8.20 6.58
CA GLY A 81 6.41 9.56 7.13
C GLY A 81 5.67 10.56 6.23
N ARG A 82 5.64 10.35 4.90
CA ARG A 82 4.90 11.21 3.94
C ARG A 82 3.43 10.81 3.80
N ALA A 83 3.11 9.57 4.15
CA ALA A 83 1.76 9.03 4.21
C ALA A 83 1.51 8.47 5.62
N GLN A 84 0.32 8.69 6.14
CA GLN A 84 -0.14 8.18 7.42
C GLN A 84 -1.13 7.05 7.17
N LEU A 85 -0.93 5.90 7.82
CA LEU A 85 -1.89 4.80 7.78
C LEU A 85 -3.16 5.21 8.53
N ILE A 86 -4.32 5.10 7.87
CA ILE A 86 -5.64 5.29 8.49
C ILE A 86 -6.19 3.94 8.94
N ASP A 87 -6.24 2.99 8.02
CA ASP A 87 -6.77 1.66 8.24
C ASP A 87 -6.16 0.68 7.22
N PHE A 88 -6.23 -0.61 7.51
CA PHE A 88 -5.97 -1.65 6.53
C PHE A 88 -6.79 -2.91 6.77
N SER A 89 -7.14 -3.59 5.69
CA SER A 89 -7.76 -4.91 5.72
C SER A 89 -6.89 -5.92 4.97
N VAL A 90 -7.10 -7.21 5.23
CA VAL A 90 -6.45 -8.31 4.52
C VAL A 90 -7.51 -9.34 4.16
N GLU A 91 -7.54 -9.72 2.88
CA GLU A 91 -8.40 -10.76 2.35
C GLU A 91 -7.57 -11.84 1.67
N GLU A 92 -7.93 -13.10 1.89
CA GLU A 92 -7.42 -14.22 1.10
C GLU A 92 -8.34 -14.45 -0.11
N ARG A 93 -7.74 -14.57 -1.30
CA ARG A 93 -8.39 -14.73 -2.60
C ARG A 93 -8.04 -16.07 -3.23
#